data_AF-A0A6I7NM62-F1
#
_entry.id   AF-A0A6I7NM62-F1
#
_cell.length_a   1.000
_cell.length_b   1.000
_cell.length_c   1.000
_cell.angle_alpha   90.00
_cell.angle_beta   90.00
_cell.angle_gamma   90.00
#
_symmetry.space_group_name_H-M   'P 1'
#
loop_
_entity.id
_entity.type
_entity.pdbx_description
1 polymer ?
#
loop_
_entity_poly.entity_id
_entity_poly.type
_entity_poly.pdbx_seq_one_letter_code
_entity_poly.pdbx_strand_id
1 'polypeptide(L)'
;KKVGNTNDPGWGILVALDKIRSVTLFDMSVNALSKVKVDNIKIEISTAERAILEYLHDVPKYEGIDEANYIMEGLTSLRPTVLQELMESCKSIKTKRLFLYIAEHYNHTWFKKLNLSSIDLGSGKREIIKGGKLDNKYNIVITDLSREDR
;
A
#
# COMPACT_ATOMS: atom_id res chain seq x y z
N LYS A 1 49.88 -22.11 2.05
CA LYS A 1 49.85 -22.82 0.73
C LYS A 1 48.42 -23.30 0.52
N LYS A 2 47.61 -22.88 -0.46
CA LYS A 2 47.66 -22.03 -1.66
C LYS A 2 46.40 -21.12 -1.58
N VAL A 3 46.52 -19.80 -1.72
CA VAL A 3 46.25 -19.03 -2.96
C VAL A 3 44.93 -19.40 -3.64
N GLY A 4 43.95 -18.53 -3.46
CA GLY A 4 42.79 -18.33 -4.32
C GLY A 4 42.50 -16.83 -4.35
N ASN A 5 43.34 -16.10 -5.08
CA ASN A 5 43.21 -14.67 -5.34
C ASN A 5 42.03 -14.49 -6.31
N THR A 6 40.86 -14.07 -5.81
CA THR A 6 39.82 -13.51 -6.68
C THR A 6 40.03 -12.01 -6.70
N ASN A 7 40.69 -11.53 -7.75
CA ASN A 7 40.63 -10.14 -8.16
C ASN A 7 39.16 -9.84 -8.51
N ASP A 8 38.36 -9.41 -7.53
CA ASP A 8 37.10 -8.75 -7.78
C ASP A 8 37.42 -7.29 -8.09
N PRO A 9 37.28 -6.82 -9.35
CA PRO A 9 37.45 -5.42 -9.65
C PRO A 9 36.29 -4.69 -8.99
N GLY A 10 36.57 -3.94 -7.91
CA GLY A 10 35.62 -3.23 -7.03
C GLY A 10 34.71 -2.19 -7.69
N TRP A 11 33.99 -2.63 -8.72
CA TRP A 11 32.96 -1.97 -9.51
C TRP A 11 31.79 -2.93 -9.75
N GLY A 12 31.68 -4.01 -8.97
CA GLY A 12 30.42 -4.69 -8.78
C GLY A 12 29.46 -3.71 -8.15
N ILE A 13 28.71 -2.97 -8.96
CA ILE A 13 27.48 -2.35 -8.52
C ILE A 13 26.68 -3.52 -7.96
N LEU A 14 26.68 -3.65 -6.64
CA LEU A 14 25.61 -4.32 -5.93
C LEU A 14 24.37 -3.50 -6.25
N VAL A 15 23.81 -3.71 -7.44
CA VAL A 15 22.40 -3.48 -7.64
C VAL A 15 21.81 -4.51 -6.70
N ALA A 16 21.52 -4.09 -5.47
CA ALA A 16 20.50 -4.74 -4.70
C ALA A 16 19.36 -4.89 -5.70
N LEU A 17 19.12 -6.12 -6.17
CA LEU A 17 18.02 -6.39 -7.06
C LEU A 17 16.80 -6.11 -6.19
N ASP A 18 16.35 -4.85 -6.21
CA ASP A 18 15.08 -4.47 -5.67
C ASP A 18 14.09 -5.37 -6.38
N LYS A 19 13.64 -6.37 -5.64
CA LYS A 19 12.84 -7.45 -6.16
C LYS A 19 11.57 -6.81 -6.66
N ILE A 20 11.39 -6.76 -7.98
CA ILE A 20 10.15 -6.26 -8.58
C ILE A 20 9.03 -7.16 -8.07
N ARG A 21 8.15 -6.60 -7.22
CA ARG A 21 7.01 -7.30 -6.64
C ARG A 21 5.81 -7.07 -7.54
N SER A 22 5.19 -8.16 -7.97
CA SER A 22 3.93 -8.14 -8.71
C SER A 22 2.87 -8.79 -7.83
N VAL A 23 1.81 -8.04 -7.52
CA VAL A 23 0.70 -8.50 -6.68
C VAL A 23 -0.57 -8.51 -7.53
N THR A 24 -1.27 -9.64 -7.56
CA THR A 24 -2.61 -9.77 -8.17
C THR A 24 -3.69 -9.34 -7.18
N LEU A 25 -3.64 -8.06 -6.77
CA LEU A 25 -4.49 -7.52 -5.71
C LEU A 25 -5.93 -7.25 -6.16
N PHE A 26 -6.11 -6.94 -7.45
CA PHE A 26 -7.37 -6.55 -8.07
C PHE A 26 -7.78 -7.52 -9.16
N ASP A 27 -9.05 -7.48 -9.55
CA ASP A 27 -9.51 -8.17 -10.75
C ASP A 27 -8.99 -7.47 -12.02
N MET A 28 -8.80 -8.26 -13.08
CA MET A 28 -8.26 -7.77 -14.37
C MET A 28 -9.15 -6.70 -15.04
N SER A 29 -10.40 -6.57 -14.61
CA SER A 29 -11.35 -5.58 -15.12
C SER A 29 -11.08 -4.16 -14.63
N VAL A 30 -10.33 -3.98 -13.52
CA VAL A 30 -10.11 -2.65 -12.93
C VAL A 30 -8.88 -1.99 -13.55
N ASN A 31 -9.13 -1.03 -14.43
CA ASN A 31 -8.08 -0.28 -15.10
C ASN A 31 -7.72 1.00 -14.31
N ALA A 32 -6.87 0.85 -13.29
CA ALA A 32 -6.35 1.96 -12.50
C ALA A 32 -4.87 2.24 -12.80
N LEU A 33 -4.51 2.22 -14.10
CA LEU A 33 -3.19 2.53 -14.61
C LEU A 33 -3.18 3.87 -15.35
N SER A 34 -2.12 4.64 -15.15
CA SER A 34 -1.83 5.89 -15.87
C SER A 34 -0.77 5.64 -16.93
N LYS A 35 -0.94 6.23 -18.11
CA LYS A 35 0.06 6.18 -19.19
C LYS A 35 1.04 7.33 -19.05
N VAL A 36 2.32 7.01 -18.90
CA VAL A 36 3.40 7.99 -18.83
C VAL A 36 4.38 7.74 -19.97
N LYS A 37 4.93 8.82 -20.53
CA LYS A 37 5.96 8.76 -21.57
C LYS A 37 7.28 9.15 -20.94
N VAL A 38 8.24 8.23 -20.92
CA VAL A 38 9.61 8.44 -20.47
C VAL A 38 10.53 8.11 -21.63
N ASP A 39 11.34 9.06 -22.08
CA ASP A 39 12.32 8.87 -23.17
C ASP A 39 11.78 8.13 -24.41
N ASN A 40 10.61 8.58 -24.89
CA ASN A 40 9.87 7.97 -26.00
C ASN A 40 9.27 6.57 -25.78
N ILE A 41 9.43 5.99 -24.60
CA ILE A 41 8.77 4.75 -24.19
C ILE A 41 7.46 5.09 -23.49
N LYS A 42 6.36 4.43 -23.92
CA LYS A 42 5.07 4.51 -23.24
C LYS A 42 5.02 3.40 -22.20
N ILE A 43 4.88 3.77 -20.94
CA ILE A 43 4.81 2.85 -19.81
C ILE A 43 3.49 3.09 -19.07
N GLU A 44 2.87 2.02 -18.60
CA GLU A 44 1.70 2.07 -17.72
C GLU A 44 2.16 1.93 -16.27
N ILE A 45 1.75 2.87 -15.42
CA ILE A 45 2.11 2.91 -13.99
C ILE A 45 0.84 2.92 -13.15
N SER A 46 0.93 2.43 -11.90
CA SER A 46 -0.19 2.53 -10.95
C SER A 46 -0.60 3.99 -10.75
N THR A 47 -1.91 4.24 -10.79
CA THR A 47 -2.49 5.49 -10.29
C THR A 47 -2.24 5.62 -8.78
N ALA A 48 -2.35 6.83 -8.23
CA ALA A 48 -2.15 7.05 -6.79
C ALA A 48 -3.08 6.17 -5.93
N GLU A 49 -4.34 6.00 -6.35
CA GLU A 49 -5.31 5.14 -5.67
C GLU A 49 -4.86 3.67 -5.65
N ARG A 50 -4.33 3.18 -6.77
CA ARG A 50 -3.85 1.80 -6.88
C ARG A 50 -2.55 1.59 -6.11
N ALA A 51 -1.61 2.51 -6.26
CA ALA A 51 -0.27 2.43 -5.66
C ALA A 51 -0.34 2.35 -4.14
N ILE A 52 -1.21 3.15 -3.49
CA ILE A 52 -1.33 3.09 -2.02
C ILE A 52 -1.93 1.78 -1.53
N LEU A 53 -2.89 1.20 -2.25
CA LEU A 53 -3.46 -0.10 -1.89
C LEU A 53 -2.43 -1.22 -2.06
N GLU A 54 -1.59 -1.16 -3.09
CA GLU A 54 -0.45 -2.06 -3.29
C GLU A 54 0.57 -1.92 -2.14
N TYR A 55 0.91 -0.69 -1.75
CA TYR A 55 1.80 -0.42 -0.61
C TYR A 55 1.26 -1.01 0.70
N LEU A 56 -0.01 -0.74 1.02
CA LEU A 56 -0.68 -1.26 2.21
C LEU A 56 -0.84 -2.79 2.20
N HIS A 57 -0.84 -3.42 1.03
CA HIS A 57 -0.80 -4.88 0.93
C HIS A 57 0.50 -5.47 1.48
N ASP A 58 1.61 -4.75 1.35
CA ASP A 58 2.92 -5.20 1.77
C ASP A 58 3.24 -4.89 3.24
N VAL A 59 2.49 -4.01 3.90
CA VAL A 59 2.62 -3.71 5.35
C VAL A 59 2.18 -4.91 6.23
N PRO A 60 2.88 -5.27 7.32
CA PRO A 60 4.17 -4.74 7.79
C PRO A 60 5.38 -5.53 7.26
N LYS A 61 5.16 -6.44 6.31
CA LYS A 61 6.13 -7.48 5.96
C LYS A 61 7.32 -6.89 5.18
N TYR A 62 7.02 -6.01 4.24
CA TYR A 62 8.02 -5.38 3.38
C TYR A 62 8.02 -3.86 3.49
N GLU A 63 6.89 -3.28 3.93
CA GLU A 63 6.71 -1.84 4.06
C GLU A 63 6.34 -1.50 5.51
N GLY A 64 6.75 -0.32 5.97
CA GLY A 64 6.47 0.14 7.32
C GLY A 64 5.11 0.81 7.46
N ILE A 65 4.57 0.77 8.68
CA ILE A 65 3.27 1.38 8.98
C ILE A 65 3.36 2.91 9.04
N ASP A 66 4.49 3.44 9.50
CA ASP A 66 4.69 4.87 9.67
C ASP A 66 4.79 5.54 8.31
N GLU A 67 5.54 4.95 7.37
CA GLU A 67 5.58 5.39 5.98
C GLU A 67 4.21 5.32 5.32
N ALA A 68 3.45 4.23 5.54
CA ALA A 68 2.08 4.14 5.06
C ALA A 68 1.20 5.28 5.61
N ASN A 69 1.34 5.61 6.89
CA ASN A 69 0.61 6.70 7.54
C ASN A 69 0.98 8.05 6.92
N TYR A 70 2.28 8.33 6.75
CA TYR A 70 2.77 9.56 6.12
C TYR A 70 2.30 9.72 4.67
N ILE A 71 2.35 8.64 3.87
CA ILE A 71 1.85 8.68 2.49
C ILE A 71 0.35 8.96 2.50
N MET A 72 -0.42 8.24 3.30
CA MET A 72 -1.88 8.41 3.41
C MET A 72 -2.28 9.82 3.84
N GLU A 73 -1.52 10.47 4.73
CA GLU A 73 -1.75 11.86 5.11
C GLU A 73 -1.68 12.82 3.91
N GLY A 74 -0.75 12.59 2.98
CA GLY A 74 -0.54 13.42 1.81
C GLY A 74 -1.56 13.22 0.68
N LEU A 75 -2.32 12.12 0.69
CA LEU A 75 -3.24 11.74 -0.40
C LEU A 75 -4.56 12.53 -0.36
N THR A 76 -4.50 13.86 -0.42
CA THR A 76 -5.68 14.74 -0.29
C THR A 76 -6.59 14.78 -1.52
N SER A 77 -6.13 14.30 -2.68
CA SER A 77 -6.79 14.48 -3.99
C SER A 77 -7.09 13.19 -4.75
N LEU A 78 -7.32 12.06 -4.05
CA LEU A 78 -7.72 10.82 -4.70
C LEU A 78 -9.09 10.93 -5.36
N ARG A 79 -9.29 10.24 -6.50
CA ARG A 79 -10.57 10.18 -7.20
C ARG A 79 -11.47 9.14 -6.52
N PRO A 80 -12.62 9.54 -5.93
CA PRO A 80 -13.48 8.62 -5.20
C PRO A 80 -14.01 7.47 -6.05
N THR A 81 -14.33 7.72 -7.33
CA THR A 81 -14.88 6.71 -8.24
C THR A 81 -13.88 5.59 -8.51
N VAL A 82 -12.64 5.94 -8.84
CA VAL A 82 -11.54 4.97 -9.07
C VAL A 82 -11.23 4.22 -7.78
N LEU A 83 -11.18 4.92 -6.65
CA LEU A 83 -10.92 4.31 -5.35
C LEU A 83 -12.04 3.34 -4.94
N GLN A 84 -13.31 3.67 -5.20
CA GLN A 84 -14.46 2.79 -4.94
C GLN A 84 -14.32 1.47 -5.72
N GLU A 85 -14.08 1.55 -7.03
CA GLU A 85 -13.90 0.37 -7.89
C GLU A 85 -12.71 -0.50 -7.44
N LEU A 86 -11.60 0.13 -7.07
CA LEU A 86 -10.43 -0.57 -6.53
C LEU A 86 -10.73 -1.25 -5.19
N MET A 87 -11.45 -0.59 -4.30
CA MET A 87 -11.79 -1.13 -2.99
C MET A 87 -12.78 -2.29 -3.09
N GLU A 88 -13.74 -2.23 -4.01
CA GLU A 88 -14.71 -3.32 -4.24
C GLU A 88 -14.05 -4.55 -4.89
N SER A 89 -13.10 -4.34 -5.80
CA SER A 89 -12.34 -5.41 -6.47
C SER A 89 -11.13 -5.94 -5.69
N CYS A 90 -10.72 -5.25 -4.61
CA CYS A 90 -9.56 -5.63 -3.84
C CYS A 90 -9.79 -6.93 -3.06
N LYS A 91 -8.96 -7.94 -3.34
CA LYS A 91 -9.04 -9.29 -2.74
C LYS A 91 -8.54 -9.35 -1.30
N SER A 92 -7.78 -8.34 -0.88
CA SER A 92 -7.18 -8.30 0.45
C SER A 92 -8.06 -7.55 1.44
N ILE A 93 -8.77 -8.31 2.28
CA ILE A 93 -9.53 -7.75 3.43
C ILE A 93 -8.63 -6.89 4.33
N LYS A 94 -7.38 -7.34 4.54
CA LYS A 94 -6.36 -6.63 5.33
C LYS A 94 -6.12 -5.22 4.76
N THR A 95 -5.88 -5.14 3.45
CA THR A 95 -5.60 -3.88 2.76
C THR A 95 -6.79 -2.93 2.83
N LYS A 96 -8.02 -3.43 2.57
CA LYS A 96 -9.24 -2.63 2.62
C LYS A 96 -9.45 -2.00 4.00
N ARG A 97 -9.34 -2.80 5.06
CA ARG A 97 -9.52 -2.32 6.44
C ARG A 97 -8.43 -1.34 6.85
N LEU A 98 -7.18 -1.64 6.54
CA LEU A 98 -6.05 -0.75 6.87
C LEU A 98 -6.18 0.60 6.15
N PHE A 99 -6.53 0.58 4.87
CA PHE A 99 -6.76 1.79 4.09
C PHE A 99 -7.86 2.66 4.71
N LEU A 100 -9.02 2.07 5.02
CA LEU A 100 -10.14 2.82 5.58
C LEU A 100 -9.85 3.36 6.98
N TYR A 101 -9.13 2.60 7.82
CA TYR A 101 -8.71 3.04 9.14
C TYR A 101 -7.86 4.30 9.09
N ILE A 102 -6.82 4.31 8.25
CA ILE A 102 -5.93 5.48 8.11
C ILE A 102 -6.65 6.63 7.38
N ALA A 103 -7.45 6.33 6.35
CA ALA A 103 -8.19 7.35 5.60
C ALA A 103 -9.21 8.09 6.48
N GLU A 104 -9.90 7.36 7.36
CA GLU A 104 -10.86 7.95 8.29
C GLU A 104 -10.16 8.79 9.37
N HIS A 105 -9.01 8.35 9.87
CA HIS A 105 -8.21 9.11 10.83
C HIS A 105 -7.88 10.53 10.31
N TYR A 106 -7.46 10.64 9.05
CA TYR A 106 -7.17 11.93 8.42
C TYR A 106 -8.41 12.66 7.88
N ASN A 107 -9.58 12.01 7.87
CA ASN A 107 -10.87 12.59 7.45
C ASN A 107 -10.82 13.29 6.09
N HIS A 108 -10.16 12.65 5.12
CA HIS A 108 -10.02 13.20 3.76
C HIS A 108 -11.38 13.51 3.11
N THR A 109 -11.45 14.57 2.31
CA THR A 109 -12.72 14.98 1.67
C THR A 109 -13.28 13.93 0.72
N TRP A 110 -12.42 13.17 0.04
CA TRP A 110 -12.81 12.06 -0.82
C TRP A 110 -13.32 10.84 -0.04
N PHE A 111 -12.92 10.65 1.22
CA PHE A 111 -13.34 9.50 2.03
C PHE A 111 -14.85 9.52 2.25
N LYS A 112 -15.42 10.70 2.49
CA LYS A 112 -16.86 10.93 2.68
C LYS A 112 -17.70 10.59 1.44
N LYS A 113 -17.07 10.45 0.27
CA LYS A 113 -17.72 10.13 -0.99
C LYS A 113 -17.72 8.62 -1.29
N LEU A 114 -17.04 7.82 -0.46
CA LEU A 114 -17.04 6.36 -0.60
C LEU A 114 -18.33 5.76 -0.05
N ASN A 115 -18.90 4.80 -0.77
CA ASN A 115 -19.95 3.95 -0.26
C ASN A 115 -19.33 2.78 0.49
N LEU A 116 -19.19 2.90 1.81
CA LEU A 116 -18.60 1.83 2.63
C LEU A 116 -19.47 0.57 2.71
N SER A 117 -20.77 0.67 2.42
CA SER A 117 -21.68 -0.48 2.49
C SER A 117 -21.48 -1.49 1.37
N SER A 118 -20.91 -1.08 0.23
CA SER A 118 -20.59 -1.99 -0.89
C SER A 118 -19.19 -2.59 -0.79
N ILE A 119 -18.37 -2.15 0.17
CA ILE A 119 -17.00 -2.66 0.35
C ILE A 119 -17.05 -3.83 1.34
N ASP A 120 -16.76 -5.03 0.86
CA ASP A 120 -16.62 -6.21 1.73
C ASP A 120 -15.39 -6.07 2.64
N LEU A 121 -15.62 -5.90 3.94
CA LEU A 121 -14.57 -5.89 4.96
C LEU A 121 -14.34 -7.27 5.58
N GLY A 122 -15.03 -8.32 5.13
CA GLY A 122 -14.93 -9.66 5.70
C GLY A 122 -15.22 -9.70 7.21
N SER A 123 -14.88 -10.83 7.83
CA SER A 123 -15.13 -11.07 9.26
C SER A 123 -13.85 -11.39 10.04
N GLY A 124 -13.96 -11.37 11.36
CA GLY A 124 -12.88 -11.72 12.28
C GLY A 124 -11.82 -10.64 12.46
N LYS A 125 -10.95 -10.85 13.45
CA LYS A 125 -9.84 -9.95 13.80
C LYS A 125 -8.65 -10.16 12.86
N ARG A 126 -7.99 -9.08 12.46
CA ARG A 126 -6.73 -9.10 11.68
C ARG A 126 -5.64 -8.35 12.43
N GLU A 127 -4.57 -9.05 12.80
CA GLU A 127 -3.42 -8.39 13.41
C GLU A 127 -2.50 -7.85 12.31
N ILE A 128 -2.35 -6.52 12.25
CA ILE A 128 -1.42 -5.86 11.35
C ILE A 128 -0.05 -5.81 12.03
N ILE A 129 -0.01 -5.39 13.29
CA ILE A 129 1.23 -5.27 14.08
C ILE A 129 1.05 -6.01 15.41
N LYS A 130 2.06 -6.80 15.78
CA LYS A 130 2.08 -7.50 17.07
C LYS A 130 2.16 -6.49 18.21
N GLY A 131 1.34 -6.68 19.24
CA GLY A 131 1.30 -5.78 20.40
C GLY A 131 0.53 -4.48 20.17
N GLY A 132 -0.13 -4.33 19.02
CA GLY A 132 -1.02 -3.19 18.77
C GLY A 132 -2.32 -3.25 19.60
N LYS A 133 -3.11 -2.19 19.48
CA LYS A 133 -4.46 -2.08 20.04
C LYS A 133 -5.49 -2.50 19.00
N LEU A 134 -6.57 -3.15 19.47
CA LEU A 134 -7.71 -3.49 18.62
C LEU A 134 -8.53 -2.24 18.32
N ASP A 135 -8.67 -1.92 17.03
CA ASP A 135 -9.73 -1.08 16.51
C ASP A 135 -10.97 -1.94 16.24
N ASN A 136 -12.06 -1.66 16.96
CA ASN A 136 -13.29 -2.44 16.88
C ASN A 136 -14.10 -2.14 15.61
N LYS A 137 -13.91 -0.96 15.00
CA LYS A 137 -14.68 -0.56 13.82
C LYS A 137 -14.24 -1.35 12.59
N TYR A 138 -12.94 -1.46 12.38
CA TYR A 138 -12.34 -2.18 11.26
C TYR A 138 -11.85 -3.58 11.64
N ASN A 139 -11.96 -3.98 12.91
CA ASN A 139 -11.48 -5.28 13.42
C ASN A 139 -10.01 -5.55 13.07
N ILE A 140 -9.17 -4.53 13.24
CA ILE A 140 -7.72 -4.62 13.01
C ILE A 140 -6.96 -4.35 14.31
N VAL A 141 -5.84 -5.05 14.51
CA VAL A 141 -4.90 -4.73 15.60
C VAL A 141 -3.71 -3.98 15.02
N ILE A 142 -3.55 -2.74 15.47
CA ILE A 142 -2.61 -1.77 14.93
C ILE A 142 -2.07 -0.88 16.05
N THR A 143 -0.91 -0.25 15.84
CA THR A 143 -0.40 0.78 16.75
C THR A 143 -1.20 2.08 16.60
N ASP A 144 -1.04 3.01 17.54
CA ASP A 144 -1.61 4.34 17.39
C ASP A 144 -0.98 5.05 16.18
N LEU A 145 -1.79 5.81 15.43
CA LEU A 145 -1.32 6.60 14.29
C LEU A 145 -0.72 7.93 14.71
N SER A 146 -0.65 8.20 16.02
CA SER A 146 -0.04 9.41 16.57
C SER A 146 1.46 9.44 16.27
N ARG A 147 1.94 10.62 15.87
CA ARG A 147 3.36 10.85 15.65
C ARG A 147 4.06 10.86 17.01
N GLU A 148 5.11 10.06 17.15
CA GLU A 148 5.97 10.05 18.35
C GLU A 148 6.73 11.38 18.56
N ASP A 149 6.72 12.29 17.57
CA ASP A 149 7.40 13.59 17.58
C ASP A 149 6.53 14.80 17.99
N ARG A 150 5.47 14.62 18.80
CA ARG A 150 4.65 15.74 19.32
C ARG A 150 4.61 15.82 20.83
#